data_AF-A0A2P6V7R2-F1
#
_entry.id   AF-A0A2P6V7R2-F1
#
_cell.length_a   1.000
_cell.length_b   1.000
_cell.length_c   1.000
_cell.angle_alpha   90.00
_cell.angle_beta   90.00
_cell.angle_gamma   90.00
#
_symmetry.space_group_name_H-M   'P 1'
#
loop_
_entity.id
_entity.type
_entity.pdbx_description
1 polymer ?
#
loop_
_entity_poly.entity_id
_entity_poly.type
_entity_poly.pdbx_seq_one_letter_code
_entity_poly.pdbx_strand_id
1 'polypeptide(L)'
;MEAGRASDRHLVFAAFAVVLLVLVTTHYGGPADSLPRFIHVRVTRSGTSEGGGMEPESLPHPAALLFACNHKTGTVQATCFAKSVGRVANVHVRRIYGNATASDVTITLAGIGIRPPQRPPIMRLTKPPTQQCFFGDPFIKKCGFACPQPEVPCDASGAPVLSLDGCVLQLPLLTKGPLGIVHFVRNPWAAVTSAYWYHTQQPPPEKWLTANFSSFLQTMEQQGVPLERVHALGVGEQQGGQPYAEVLRSLPGDRGVQLEFWRSAPDLYAMTRQELAFVHHGTHMQIRFEDVMGSYNATWRRFVQQFYPQDEEAIMHEAQQCDLTSWDKNKLRGSRHVTTSKHSPEEKEQLQRALAGQIDIRWHLCLLAESLGYPPAAVCPQAAAGAAAG
;
A
#
# COMPACT_ATOMS: atom_id res chain seq x y z
N MET A 1 -44.51 -9.08 -44.84
CA MET A 1 -43.07 -8.94 -45.19
C MET A 1 -42.27 -8.45 -43.97
N GLU A 2 -42.27 -9.19 -42.86
CA GLU A 2 -41.51 -8.80 -41.65
C GLU A 2 -40.89 -10.01 -40.92
N ALA A 3 -40.63 -11.12 -41.62
CA ALA A 3 -39.98 -12.30 -41.03
C ALA A 3 -38.47 -12.38 -41.34
N GLY A 4 -37.90 -11.43 -42.09
CA GLY A 4 -36.53 -11.51 -42.62
C GLY A 4 -35.45 -10.74 -41.85
N ARG A 5 -35.79 -9.87 -40.90
CA ARG A 5 -34.81 -8.95 -40.26
C ARG A 5 -34.25 -9.41 -38.90
N ALA A 6 -34.82 -10.46 -38.31
CA ALA A 6 -34.31 -11.00 -37.03
C ALA A 6 -33.06 -11.90 -37.23
N SER A 7 -32.92 -12.52 -38.40
CA SER A 7 -31.83 -13.45 -38.72
C SER A 7 -30.45 -12.78 -38.78
N ASP A 8 -30.37 -11.59 -39.39
CA ASP A 8 -29.08 -10.92 -39.63
C ASP A 8 -28.46 -10.36 -38.34
N ARG A 9 -29.27 -9.95 -37.36
CA ARG A 9 -28.76 -9.45 -36.08
C ARG A 9 -28.14 -10.56 -35.24
N HIS A 10 -28.70 -11.78 -35.28
CA HIS A 10 -28.14 -12.92 -34.57
C HIS A 10 -26.86 -13.43 -35.24
N LEU A 11 -26.77 -13.38 -36.57
CA LEU A 11 -25.55 -13.69 -37.32
C LEU A 11 -24.42 -12.69 -37.03
N VAL A 12 -24.72 -11.39 -36.96
CA VAL A 12 -23.72 -10.37 -36.60
C VAL A 12 -23.26 -10.53 -35.14
N PHE A 13 -24.17 -10.81 -34.20
CA PHE A 13 -23.79 -11.07 -32.81
C PHE A 13 -22.97 -12.35 -32.65
N ALA A 14 -23.33 -13.43 -33.37
CA ALA A 14 -22.57 -14.68 -33.36
C ALA A 14 -21.17 -14.48 -33.97
N ALA A 15 -21.07 -13.74 -35.08
CA ALA A 15 -19.77 -13.40 -35.67
C ALA A 15 -18.92 -12.54 -34.73
N PHE A 16 -19.52 -11.57 -34.03
CA PHE A 16 -18.81 -10.75 -33.06
C PHE A 16 -18.36 -11.57 -31.84
N ALA A 17 -19.21 -12.46 -31.34
CA ALA A 17 -18.87 -13.37 -30.24
C ALA A 17 -17.75 -14.34 -30.63
N VAL A 18 -17.75 -14.86 -31.86
CA VAL A 18 -16.69 -15.74 -32.37
C VAL A 18 -15.39 -14.96 -32.57
N VAL A 19 -15.41 -13.74 -33.11
CA VAL A 19 -14.21 -12.91 -33.22
C VAL A 19 -13.67 -12.54 -31.84
N LEU A 20 -14.53 -12.22 -30.87
CA LEU A 20 -14.12 -11.95 -29.50
C LEU A 20 -13.54 -13.20 -28.84
N LEU A 21 -14.15 -14.37 -29.05
CA LEU A 21 -13.67 -15.66 -28.54
C LEU A 21 -12.33 -16.05 -29.19
N VAL A 22 -12.15 -15.79 -30.49
CA VAL A 22 -10.90 -16.02 -31.23
C VAL A 22 -9.83 -15.04 -30.75
N LEU A 23 -10.13 -13.77 -30.53
CA LEU A 23 -9.18 -12.81 -29.95
C LEU A 23 -8.79 -13.17 -28.52
N VAL A 24 -9.76 -13.60 -27.70
CA VAL A 24 -9.46 -14.09 -26.35
C VAL A 24 -8.63 -15.38 -26.40
N THR A 25 -8.95 -16.33 -27.27
CA THR A 25 -8.19 -17.60 -27.35
C THR A 25 -6.85 -17.46 -28.07
N THR A 26 -6.65 -16.50 -28.97
CA THR A 26 -5.35 -16.28 -29.63
C THR A 26 -4.44 -15.30 -28.89
N HIS A 27 -4.97 -14.41 -28.05
CA HIS A 27 -4.15 -13.58 -27.16
C HIS A 27 -3.99 -14.13 -25.74
N TYR A 28 -4.90 -15.00 -25.27
CA TYR A 28 -4.81 -15.63 -23.94
C TYR A 28 -4.70 -17.16 -23.96
N GLY A 29 -4.92 -17.83 -25.10
CA GLY A 29 -4.76 -19.27 -25.27
C GLY A 29 -3.40 -19.65 -25.84
N GLY A 30 -2.32 -19.22 -25.17
CA GLY A 30 -1.10 -20.03 -25.23
C GLY A 30 -1.36 -21.43 -24.61
N PRO A 31 -0.45 -22.39 -24.78
CA PRO A 31 -0.59 -23.73 -24.19
C PRO A 31 -0.98 -23.60 -22.71
N ALA A 32 -1.76 -24.53 -22.14
CA ALA A 32 -2.23 -24.43 -20.75
C ALA A 32 -1.11 -24.19 -19.70
N ASP A 33 0.16 -24.42 -20.08
CA ASP A 33 1.38 -24.08 -19.35
C ASP A 33 1.80 -22.59 -19.40
N SER A 34 1.14 -21.74 -20.19
CA SER A 34 1.43 -20.31 -20.34
C SER A 34 0.49 -19.39 -19.56
N LEU A 35 -0.48 -19.94 -18.82
CA LEU A 35 -1.25 -19.13 -17.90
C LEU A 35 -0.31 -18.64 -16.79
N PRO A 36 -0.30 -17.33 -16.47
CA PRO A 36 0.50 -16.83 -15.38
C PRO A 36 0.08 -17.55 -14.10
N ARG A 37 1.04 -18.23 -13.47
CA ARG A 37 0.81 -18.90 -12.20
C ARG A 37 0.89 -17.83 -11.10
N PHE A 38 0.01 -17.90 -10.12
CA PHE A 38 -0.06 -16.95 -9.02
C PHE A 38 0.11 -17.66 -7.68
N ILE A 39 0.79 -17.01 -6.73
CA ILE A 39 0.76 -17.39 -5.32
C ILE A 39 -0.40 -16.64 -4.68
N HIS A 40 -1.29 -17.38 -4.02
CA HIS A 40 -2.31 -16.82 -3.15
C HIS A 40 -1.77 -16.77 -1.72
N VAL A 41 -1.55 -15.56 -1.20
CA VAL A 41 -1.19 -15.38 0.20
C VAL A 41 -2.42 -14.91 0.94
N ARG A 42 -2.92 -15.75 1.85
CA ARG A 42 -4.00 -15.37 2.76
C ARG A 42 -3.43 -14.47 3.84
N VAL A 43 -4.08 -13.33 4.06
CA VAL A 43 -3.73 -12.42 5.16
C VAL A 43 -4.50 -12.87 6.40
N THR A 44 -3.78 -13.30 7.44
CA THR A 44 -4.35 -13.59 8.76
C THR A 44 -3.47 -12.97 9.83
N ARG A 45 -4.07 -12.35 10.84
CA ARG A 45 -3.34 -11.83 12.01
C ARG A 45 -2.54 -12.90 12.77
N SER A 46 -2.96 -14.17 12.74
CA SER A 46 -2.36 -15.27 13.52
C SER A 46 -1.02 -15.80 12.98
N GLY A 47 -0.47 -15.25 11.90
CA GLY A 47 0.87 -15.60 11.39
C GLY A 47 1.03 -17.05 10.90
N THR A 48 -0.03 -17.85 10.90
CA THR A 48 -0.02 -19.22 10.36
C THR A 48 -0.13 -19.16 8.84
N SER A 49 1.00 -19.03 8.15
CA SER A 49 1.05 -19.36 6.72
C SER A 49 1.21 -20.86 6.57
N GLU A 50 0.33 -21.50 5.78
CA GLU A 50 0.58 -22.84 5.22
C GLU A 50 1.61 -22.75 4.08
N GLY A 51 2.69 -22.01 4.29
CA GLY A 51 3.80 -21.88 3.36
C GLY A 51 4.97 -22.70 3.87
N GLY A 52 5.28 -23.81 3.21
CA GLY A 52 6.44 -24.64 3.54
C GLY A 52 7.70 -23.80 3.58
N GLY A 53 8.30 -23.67 4.76
CA GLY A 53 9.56 -22.97 4.94
C GLY A 53 10.68 -23.72 4.21
N MET A 54 11.23 -23.10 3.16
CA MET A 54 12.54 -23.49 2.65
C MET A 54 13.59 -22.95 3.61
N GLU A 55 14.51 -23.82 4.03
CA GLU A 55 15.71 -23.42 4.76
C GLU A 55 16.55 -22.41 3.95
N PRO A 56 17.31 -21.53 4.62
CA PRO A 56 18.09 -20.48 3.98
C PRO A 56 19.39 -21.03 3.37
N GLU A 57 19.27 -21.96 2.41
CA GLU A 57 20.30 -22.07 1.37
C GLU A 57 20.20 -20.82 0.50
N SER A 58 21.35 -20.25 0.11
CA SER A 58 21.50 -18.98 -0.62
C SER A 58 20.27 -18.61 -1.45
N LEU A 59 19.42 -17.73 -0.90
CA LEU A 59 18.15 -17.40 -1.53
C LEU A 59 18.43 -16.95 -2.97
N PRO A 60 17.79 -17.58 -3.98
CA PRO A 60 18.07 -17.28 -5.37
C PRO A 60 17.87 -15.77 -5.62
N HIS A 61 18.83 -15.14 -6.27
CA HIS A 61 18.73 -13.74 -6.64
C HIS A 61 17.41 -13.51 -7.42
N PRO A 62 16.63 -12.48 -7.05
CA PRO A 62 15.33 -12.27 -7.65
C PRO A 62 15.45 -11.93 -9.13
N ALA A 63 14.48 -12.41 -9.90
CA ALA A 63 14.36 -12.11 -11.33
C ALA A 63 13.85 -10.67 -11.56
N ALA A 64 13.10 -10.13 -10.61
CA ALA A 64 12.62 -8.75 -10.58
C ALA A 64 12.29 -8.33 -9.15
N LEU A 65 12.22 -7.02 -8.89
CA LEU A 65 11.79 -6.47 -7.60
C LEU A 65 10.43 -5.79 -7.73
N LEU A 66 9.50 -6.17 -6.86
CA LEU A 66 8.31 -5.38 -6.55
C LEU A 66 8.62 -4.42 -5.42
N PHE A 67 8.75 -3.14 -5.75
CA PHE A 67 8.95 -2.06 -4.79
C PHE A 67 7.58 -1.43 -4.46
N ALA A 68 6.94 -1.92 -3.41
CA ALA A 68 5.64 -1.44 -2.96
C ALA A 68 5.78 -0.29 -1.96
N CYS A 69 5.04 0.80 -2.18
CA CYS A 69 4.86 1.85 -1.19
C CYS A 69 3.45 2.46 -1.29
N ASN A 70 3.00 3.08 -0.20
CA ASN A 70 1.78 3.88 -0.19
C ASN A 70 2.16 5.37 -0.32
N HIS A 71 1.29 6.17 -0.94
CA HIS A 71 1.46 7.64 -1.04
C HIS A 71 1.77 8.31 0.30
N LYS A 72 1.25 7.78 1.42
CA LYS A 72 1.48 8.33 2.77
C LYS A 72 2.75 7.84 3.48
N THR A 73 3.46 6.85 2.94
CA THR A 73 4.52 6.13 3.68
C THR A 73 5.94 6.51 3.30
N GLY A 74 6.14 7.31 2.24
CA GLY A 74 7.49 7.71 1.81
C GLY A 74 7.68 7.62 0.29
N THR A 75 6.65 8.01 -0.49
CA THR A 75 6.67 7.85 -1.94
C THR A 75 7.81 8.63 -2.60
N VAL A 76 8.21 9.78 -2.06
CA VAL A 76 9.34 10.55 -2.63
C VAL A 76 10.66 9.81 -2.42
N GLN A 77 10.91 9.33 -1.20
CA GLN A 77 12.09 8.53 -0.83
C GLN A 77 12.21 7.30 -1.73
N ALA A 78 11.16 6.47 -1.78
CA ALA A 78 11.13 5.26 -2.59
C ALA A 78 11.23 5.58 -4.10
N THR A 79 10.61 6.67 -4.56
CA THR A 79 10.71 7.12 -5.96
C THR A 79 12.12 7.49 -6.32
N CYS A 80 12.74 8.30 -5.47
CA CYS A 80 14.07 8.80 -5.70
C CYS A 80 15.07 7.64 -5.71
N PHE A 81 15.06 6.83 -4.66
CA PHE A 81 15.98 5.72 -4.52
C PHE A 81 15.85 4.72 -5.69
N ALA A 82 14.63 4.34 -6.07
CA ALA A 82 14.42 3.47 -7.22
C ALA A 82 14.97 4.08 -8.53
N LYS A 83 14.80 5.40 -8.75
CA LYS A 83 15.38 6.08 -9.92
C LYS A 83 16.91 6.07 -9.91
N SER A 84 17.52 6.27 -8.74
CA SER A 84 18.97 6.21 -8.56
C SER A 84 19.52 4.82 -8.92
N VAL A 85 18.87 3.75 -8.43
CA VAL A 85 19.19 2.37 -8.83
C VAL A 85 19.07 2.20 -10.34
N GLY A 86 17.96 2.65 -10.93
CA GLY A 86 17.74 2.55 -12.38
C GLY A 86 18.84 3.20 -13.20
N ARG A 87 19.30 4.39 -12.79
CA ARG A 87 20.37 5.13 -13.47
C ARG A 87 21.72 4.44 -13.33
N VAL A 88 22.10 4.05 -12.12
CA VAL A 88 23.45 3.54 -11.82
C VAL A 88 23.60 2.08 -12.25
N ALA A 89 22.68 1.20 -11.85
CA ALA A 89 22.74 -0.21 -12.20
C ALA A 89 22.33 -0.48 -13.66
N ASN A 90 21.87 0.56 -14.38
CA ASN A 90 21.33 0.46 -15.73
C ASN A 90 20.19 -0.57 -15.83
N VAL A 91 19.25 -0.47 -14.88
CA VAL A 91 18.06 -1.32 -14.81
C VAL A 91 16.80 -0.53 -15.11
N HIS A 92 15.83 -1.20 -15.72
CA HIS A 92 14.53 -0.61 -15.97
C HIS A 92 13.77 -0.42 -14.65
N VAL A 93 13.25 0.78 -14.46
CA VAL A 93 12.37 1.14 -13.34
C VAL A 93 11.03 1.54 -13.90
N ARG A 94 10.03 0.68 -13.77
CA ARG A 94 8.67 0.96 -14.22
C ARG A 94 7.81 1.37 -13.06
N ARG A 95 7.04 2.44 -13.23
CA ARG A 95 6.10 2.93 -12.23
C ARG A 95 4.68 2.62 -12.68
N ILE A 96 3.87 2.08 -11.76
CA ILE A 96 2.41 2.03 -11.91
C ILE A 96 1.77 3.08 -11.02
N TYR A 97 0.92 3.90 -11.63
CA TYR A 97 0.07 4.87 -10.96
C TYR A 97 -1.30 4.24 -10.78
N GLY A 98 -1.59 3.73 -9.59
CA GLY A 98 -2.87 3.08 -9.32
C GLY A 98 -2.70 1.73 -8.63
N ASN A 99 -3.83 1.11 -8.33
CA ASN A 99 -3.88 -0.23 -7.78
C ASN A 99 -3.45 -1.19 -8.89
N ALA A 100 -2.47 -2.04 -8.60
CA ALA A 100 -1.93 -2.98 -9.57
C ALA A 100 -2.41 -4.39 -9.25
N THR A 101 -3.10 -5.04 -10.18
CA THR A 101 -3.44 -6.46 -10.08
C THR A 101 -2.21 -7.33 -10.29
N ALA A 102 -2.27 -8.60 -9.89
CA ALA A 102 -1.20 -9.55 -10.18
C ALA A 102 -0.94 -9.71 -11.69
N SER A 103 -1.99 -9.60 -12.50
CA SER A 103 -1.90 -9.57 -13.96
C SER A 103 -1.16 -8.33 -14.46
N ASP A 104 -1.46 -7.15 -13.91
CA ASP A 104 -0.73 -5.92 -14.25
C ASP A 104 0.76 -6.05 -13.91
N VAL A 105 1.07 -6.63 -12.75
CA VAL A 105 2.45 -6.94 -12.34
C VAL A 105 3.11 -7.88 -13.35
N THR A 106 2.44 -8.96 -13.73
CA THR A 106 2.97 -9.94 -14.71
C THR A 106 3.26 -9.29 -16.06
N ILE A 107 2.28 -8.60 -16.64
CA ILE A 107 2.38 -7.96 -17.96
C ILE A 107 3.50 -6.93 -17.95
N THR A 108 3.57 -6.14 -16.88
CA THR A 108 4.60 -5.11 -16.72
C THR A 108 5.99 -5.73 -16.62
N LEU A 109 6.16 -6.77 -15.80
CA LEU A 109 7.45 -7.46 -15.65
C LEU A 109 7.88 -8.18 -16.94
N ALA A 110 6.94 -8.75 -17.69
CA ALA A 110 7.21 -9.33 -19.00
C ALA A 110 7.70 -8.26 -20.00
N GLY A 111 7.07 -7.10 -20.03
CA GLY A 111 7.43 -5.99 -20.93
C GLY A 111 8.76 -5.30 -20.58
N ILE A 112 9.22 -5.40 -19.33
CA ILE A 112 10.53 -4.85 -18.92
C ILE A 112 11.71 -5.71 -19.44
N GLY A 113 11.45 -6.96 -19.82
CA GLY A 113 12.49 -7.89 -20.24
C GLY A 113 13.30 -8.36 -19.05
N ILE A 114 12.89 -9.46 -18.43
CA ILE A 114 13.60 -10.06 -17.30
C ILE A 114 15.01 -10.49 -17.77
N ARG A 115 16.03 -9.77 -17.28
CA ARG A 115 17.46 -10.03 -17.51
C ARG A 115 18.00 -11.01 -16.45
N PRO A 116 19.09 -11.74 -16.74
CA PRO A 116 19.71 -12.64 -15.78
C PRO A 116 20.00 -11.99 -14.43
N PRO A 117 20.04 -12.77 -13.34
CA PRO A 117 19.64 -12.38 -11.98
C PRO A 117 20.60 -11.43 -11.25
N GLN A 118 21.66 -10.95 -11.90
CA GLN A 118 22.64 -10.06 -11.26
C GLN A 118 22.11 -8.65 -11.02
N ARG A 119 21.09 -8.22 -11.78
CA ARG A 119 20.55 -6.85 -11.73
C ARG A 119 19.05 -6.85 -11.98
N PRO A 120 18.22 -7.19 -10.97
CA PRO A 120 16.79 -7.27 -11.16
C PRO A 120 16.21 -5.91 -11.56
N PRO A 121 15.28 -5.83 -12.54
CA PRO A 121 14.51 -4.62 -12.78
C PRO A 121 13.59 -4.31 -11.59
N ILE A 122 13.18 -3.04 -11.48
CA ILE A 122 12.28 -2.58 -10.41
C ILE A 122 10.91 -2.25 -11.01
N MET A 123 9.88 -2.88 -10.48
CA MET A 123 8.50 -2.45 -10.62
C MET A 123 8.05 -1.74 -9.36
N ARG A 124 7.80 -0.43 -9.46
CA ARG A 124 7.38 0.39 -8.33
C ARG A 124 5.88 0.64 -8.34
N LEU A 125 5.24 0.34 -7.21
CA LEU A 125 3.84 0.64 -6.96
C LEU A 125 3.73 1.84 -6.01
N THR A 126 2.93 2.84 -6.37
CA THR A 126 2.65 3.99 -5.49
C THR A 126 1.31 3.91 -4.76
N LYS A 127 0.51 2.92 -5.12
CA LYS A 127 -0.63 2.47 -4.33
C LYS A 127 -0.41 1.00 -3.97
N PRO A 128 -1.04 0.54 -2.88
CA PRO A 128 -1.17 -0.88 -2.57
C PRO A 128 -1.45 -1.73 -3.84
N PRO A 129 -0.72 -2.83 -4.12
CA PRO A 129 -1.21 -3.85 -5.06
C PRO A 129 -2.62 -4.32 -4.67
N THR A 130 -3.44 -4.60 -5.67
CA THR A 130 -4.85 -4.95 -5.48
C THR A 130 -4.95 -6.19 -4.60
N GLN A 131 -5.71 -6.05 -3.51
CA GLN A 131 -6.08 -7.13 -2.62
C GLN A 131 -7.47 -7.60 -3.02
N GLN A 132 -7.74 -8.88 -2.90
CA GLN A 132 -9.09 -9.44 -3.08
C GLN A 132 -9.65 -9.76 -1.70
N CYS A 133 -10.61 -8.94 -1.26
CA CYS A 133 -11.21 -9.03 0.04
C CYS A 133 -12.57 -9.72 -0.03
N PHE A 134 -12.85 -10.54 0.99
CA PHE A 134 -14.01 -11.41 1.10
C PHE A 134 -14.62 -11.25 2.49
N PHE A 135 -15.90 -11.63 2.59
CA PHE A 135 -16.52 -11.81 3.89
C PHE A 135 -15.87 -13.00 4.63
N GLY A 136 -15.58 -12.81 5.92
CA GLY A 136 -14.78 -13.71 6.75
C GLY A 136 -15.45 -15.06 7.04
N ASP A 137 -15.13 -16.09 6.23
CA ASP A 137 -14.96 -17.51 6.62
C ASP A 137 -14.51 -18.33 5.36
N PRO A 138 -13.45 -19.16 5.43
CA PRO A 138 -13.13 -20.14 4.37
C PRO A 138 -14.31 -21.00 3.89
N PHE A 139 -15.27 -21.35 4.75
CA PHE A 139 -16.43 -22.19 4.42
C PHE A 139 -17.52 -21.42 3.65
N ILE A 140 -17.58 -20.09 3.81
CA ILE A 140 -18.58 -19.23 3.15
C ILE A 140 -18.18 -18.89 1.70
N LYS A 141 -16.97 -19.27 1.25
CA LYS A 141 -16.60 -19.26 -0.19
C LYS A 141 -17.58 -20.05 -1.07
N LYS A 142 -18.27 -21.05 -0.53
CA LYS A 142 -19.29 -21.80 -1.28
C LYS A 142 -20.53 -20.95 -1.62
N CYS A 143 -20.74 -19.82 -0.94
CA CYS A 143 -21.90 -18.95 -1.11
C CYS A 143 -21.62 -17.71 -1.97
N GLY A 144 -20.38 -17.51 -2.46
CA GLY A 144 -20.09 -16.56 -3.54
C GLY A 144 -20.28 -15.06 -3.24
N PHE A 145 -20.37 -14.64 -1.98
CA PHE A 145 -20.52 -13.20 -1.67
C PHE A 145 -19.15 -12.49 -1.68
N ALA A 146 -18.83 -11.82 -2.79
CA ALA A 146 -17.72 -10.89 -2.86
C ALA A 146 -18.11 -9.57 -2.17
N CYS A 147 -17.17 -8.97 -1.46
CA CYS A 147 -17.34 -7.59 -0.99
C CYS A 147 -17.69 -6.67 -2.16
N PRO A 148 -18.61 -5.70 -1.98
CA PRO A 148 -18.96 -4.75 -3.04
C PRO A 148 -17.74 -3.92 -3.49
N GLN A 149 -16.77 -3.73 -2.59
CA GLN A 149 -15.47 -3.15 -2.90
C GLN A 149 -14.39 -4.23 -2.78
N PRO A 150 -13.68 -4.59 -3.87
CA PRO A 150 -12.73 -5.71 -3.86
C PRO A 150 -11.54 -5.49 -2.91
N GLU A 151 -11.22 -4.23 -2.58
CA GLU A 151 -10.05 -3.87 -1.78
C GLU A 151 -10.34 -3.65 -0.29
N VAL A 152 -11.61 -3.78 0.11
CA VAL A 152 -12.09 -3.50 1.46
C VAL A 152 -12.75 -4.76 2.02
N PRO A 153 -12.30 -5.29 3.17
CA PRO A 153 -13.00 -6.37 3.86
C PRO A 153 -14.44 -5.99 4.22
N CYS A 154 -15.29 -6.99 4.40
CA CYS A 154 -16.67 -6.79 4.85
C CYS A 154 -16.97 -7.63 6.08
N ASP A 155 -17.91 -7.15 6.88
CA ASP A 155 -18.49 -7.90 7.99
C ASP A 155 -19.60 -8.87 7.54
N ALA A 156 -20.26 -9.51 8.51
CA ALA A 156 -21.31 -10.50 8.26
C ALA A 156 -22.57 -9.97 7.61
N SER A 157 -22.78 -8.66 7.64
CA SER A 157 -23.85 -8.00 6.91
C SER A 157 -23.46 -7.67 5.46
N GLY A 158 -22.18 -7.85 5.09
CA GLY A 158 -21.63 -7.41 3.81
C GLY A 158 -21.22 -5.93 3.79
N ALA A 159 -21.29 -5.24 4.93
CA ALA A 159 -20.86 -3.85 5.05
C ALA A 159 -19.32 -3.75 5.10
N PRO A 160 -18.71 -2.75 4.45
CA PRO A 160 -17.27 -2.56 4.46
C PRO A 160 -16.76 -2.26 5.88
N VAL A 161 -15.58 -2.79 6.23
CA VAL A 161 -14.99 -2.64 7.57
C VAL A 161 -13.47 -2.46 7.51
N LEU A 162 -12.96 -1.64 8.42
CA LEU A 162 -11.52 -1.53 8.69
C LEU A 162 -11.01 -2.79 9.40
N SER A 163 -10.53 -3.77 8.63
CA SER A 163 -9.98 -5.03 9.15
C SER A 163 -8.62 -5.38 8.53
N LEU A 164 -7.77 -6.07 9.31
CA LEU A 164 -6.53 -6.67 8.82
C LEU A 164 -6.74 -8.06 8.23
N ASP A 165 -7.89 -8.67 8.50
CA ASP A 165 -8.23 -10.01 8.02
C ASP A 165 -9.17 -9.92 6.81
N GLY A 166 -9.41 -11.08 6.18
CA GLY A 166 -10.43 -11.20 5.13
C GLY A 166 -9.96 -10.81 3.74
N CYS A 167 -8.66 -10.62 3.51
CA CYS A 167 -8.11 -10.38 2.17
C CYS A 167 -7.10 -11.45 1.75
N VAL A 168 -6.99 -11.62 0.43
CA VAL A 168 -5.97 -12.44 -0.23
C VAL A 168 -5.19 -11.52 -1.15
N LEU A 169 -3.86 -11.62 -1.10
CA LEU A 169 -2.99 -10.98 -2.06
C LEU A 169 -2.54 -12.01 -3.09
N GLN A 170 -2.62 -11.64 -4.37
CA GLN A 170 -2.10 -12.44 -5.47
C GLN A 170 -0.77 -11.86 -5.94
N LEU A 171 0.25 -12.72 -6.02
CA LEU A 171 1.57 -12.37 -6.52
C LEU A 171 1.94 -13.25 -7.71
N PRO A 172 2.57 -12.70 -8.76
CA PRO A 172 2.92 -13.50 -9.92
C PRO A 172 4.12 -14.40 -9.63
N LEU A 173 4.07 -15.62 -10.16
CA LEU A 173 5.22 -16.50 -10.29
C LEU A 173 5.96 -16.16 -11.59
N LEU A 174 7.24 -15.80 -11.47
CA LEU A 174 8.05 -15.47 -12.63
C LEU A 174 8.76 -16.73 -13.15
N THR A 175 8.85 -16.86 -14.47
CA THR A 175 9.46 -18.03 -15.13
C THR A 175 10.99 -18.06 -15.03
N LYS A 176 11.63 -16.94 -14.65
CA LYS A 176 13.10 -16.80 -14.64
C LYS A 176 13.72 -16.62 -13.24
N GLY A 177 12.98 -16.93 -12.19
CA GLY A 177 13.45 -16.81 -10.79
C GLY A 177 12.38 -16.19 -9.88
N PRO A 178 12.67 -16.01 -8.58
CA PRO A 178 11.68 -15.48 -7.64
C PRO A 178 11.43 -13.99 -7.86
N LEU A 179 10.23 -13.53 -7.50
CA LEU A 179 9.96 -12.11 -7.33
C LEU A 179 10.59 -11.65 -6.00
N GLY A 180 11.41 -10.62 -5.99
CA GLY A 180 11.83 -9.96 -4.75
C GLY A 180 10.77 -8.94 -4.32
N ILE A 181 10.50 -8.82 -3.02
CA ILE A 181 9.51 -7.85 -2.52
C ILE A 181 10.19 -6.88 -1.59
N VAL A 182 10.04 -5.59 -1.87
CA VAL A 182 10.52 -4.52 -1.01
C VAL A 182 9.33 -3.65 -0.65
N HIS A 183 8.98 -3.61 0.63
CA HIS A 183 7.80 -2.91 1.09
C HIS A 183 8.18 -1.74 2.01
N PHE A 184 7.83 -0.54 1.58
CA PHE A 184 8.13 0.69 2.31
C PHE A 184 6.96 1.07 3.22
N VAL A 185 7.18 0.89 4.53
CA VAL A 185 6.17 1.11 5.57
C VAL A 185 6.50 2.32 6.43
N ARG A 186 5.51 2.82 7.16
CA ARG A 186 5.65 3.97 8.05
C ARG A 186 4.88 3.75 9.33
N ASN A 187 5.38 4.30 10.44
CA ASN A 187 4.66 4.25 11.71
C ASN A 187 3.30 4.95 11.55
N PRO A 188 2.16 4.27 11.80
CA PRO A 188 0.83 4.85 11.60
C PRO A 188 0.61 6.17 12.36
N TRP A 189 1.13 6.29 13.57
CA TRP A 189 1.05 7.52 14.37
C TRP A 189 1.78 8.69 13.71
N ALA A 190 2.98 8.44 13.17
CA ALA A 190 3.78 9.46 12.49
C ALA A 190 3.23 9.79 11.09
N ALA A 191 2.65 8.80 10.42
CA ALA A 191 2.00 8.97 9.12
C ALA A 191 0.81 9.93 9.22
N VAL A 192 -0.09 9.73 10.19
CA VAL A 192 -1.27 10.59 10.38
C VAL A 192 -0.87 12.01 10.76
N THR A 193 0.01 12.18 11.74
CA THR A 193 0.45 13.52 12.18
C THR A 193 1.17 14.28 11.07
N SER A 194 2.03 13.61 10.28
CA SER A 194 2.65 14.23 9.10
C SER A 194 1.65 14.60 8.02
N ALA A 195 0.68 13.72 7.75
CA ALA A 195 -0.34 13.98 6.75
C ALA A 195 -1.21 15.18 7.16
N TYR A 196 -1.56 15.28 8.45
CA TYR A 196 -2.31 16.41 8.98
C TYR A 196 -1.57 17.72 8.72
N TRP A 197 -0.32 17.83 9.19
CA TRP A 197 0.48 19.03 8.97
C TRP A 197 0.70 19.33 7.49
N TYR A 198 0.89 18.30 6.66
CA TYR A 198 1.06 18.46 5.22
C TYR A 198 -0.21 19.02 4.56
N HIS A 199 -1.38 18.48 4.88
CA HIS A 199 -2.66 18.86 4.29
C HIS A 199 -3.20 20.22 4.79
N THR A 200 -2.75 20.69 5.95
CA THR A 200 -3.11 22.02 6.49
C THR A 200 -2.25 23.17 5.98
N GLN A 201 -1.25 22.92 5.13
CA GLN A 201 -0.43 23.98 4.55
C GLN A 201 -1.26 24.96 3.68
N GLN A 202 -0.78 26.19 3.59
CA GLN A 202 -1.33 27.24 2.72
C GLN A 202 -0.28 27.73 1.71
N PRO A 203 -0.54 27.64 0.39
CA PRO A 203 -1.68 26.94 -0.23
C PRO A 203 -1.61 25.41 -0.02
N PRO A 204 -2.73 24.67 -0.21
CA PRO A 204 -2.71 23.21 -0.17
C PRO A 204 -1.67 22.64 -1.15
N PRO A 205 -0.82 21.70 -0.73
CA PRO A 205 0.32 21.27 -1.52
C PRO A 205 -0.07 20.35 -2.69
N GLU A 206 -1.28 19.78 -2.68
CA GLU A 206 -1.78 18.87 -3.72
C GLU A 206 -3.19 19.27 -4.17
N LYS A 207 -3.45 19.17 -5.49
CA LYS A 207 -4.74 19.60 -6.07
C LYS A 207 -5.94 18.81 -5.55
N TRP A 208 -5.78 17.54 -5.20
CA TRP A 208 -6.90 16.73 -4.70
C TRP A 208 -7.43 17.23 -3.36
N LEU A 209 -6.62 17.97 -2.58
CA LEU A 209 -7.04 18.61 -1.34
C LEU A 209 -8.07 19.73 -1.54
N THR A 210 -8.23 20.19 -2.79
CA THR A 210 -9.24 21.18 -3.16
C THR A 210 -10.58 20.55 -3.53
N ALA A 211 -10.70 19.22 -3.53
CA ALA A 211 -11.95 18.53 -3.77
C ALA A 211 -12.92 18.72 -2.58
N ASN A 212 -14.21 18.67 -2.89
CA ASN A 212 -15.29 18.85 -1.92
C ASN A 212 -15.26 17.76 -0.85
N PHE A 213 -15.45 18.16 0.41
CA PHE A 213 -15.43 17.26 1.56
C PHE A 213 -16.49 16.14 1.47
N SER A 214 -17.65 16.40 0.85
CA SER A 214 -18.69 15.38 0.64
C SER A 214 -18.19 14.16 -0.14
N SER A 215 -17.32 14.36 -1.13
CA SER A 215 -16.70 13.25 -1.87
C SER A 215 -15.79 12.40 -0.98
N PHE A 216 -15.13 13.00 0.00
CA PHE A 216 -14.33 12.27 0.99
C PHE A 216 -15.21 11.51 1.97
N LEU A 217 -16.31 12.10 2.45
CA LEU A 217 -17.27 11.40 3.31
C LEU A 217 -17.79 10.14 2.63
N GLN A 218 -18.24 10.25 1.38
CA GLN A 218 -18.71 9.12 0.59
C GLN A 218 -17.61 8.05 0.43
N THR A 219 -16.38 8.46 0.11
CA THR A 219 -15.25 7.53 -0.05
C THR A 219 -14.91 6.82 1.27
N MET A 220 -14.89 7.57 2.38
CA MET A 220 -14.61 7.03 3.71
C MET A 220 -15.65 5.97 4.11
N GLU A 221 -16.94 6.26 3.93
CA GLU A 221 -18.03 5.30 4.20
C GLU A 221 -17.88 4.02 3.39
N GLN A 222 -17.66 4.15 2.07
CA GLN A 222 -17.44 3.00 1.17
C GLN A 222 -16.21 2.17 1.54
N GLN A 223 -15.28 2.74 2.31
CA GLN A 223 -14.06 2.09 2.79
C GLN A 223 -14.15 1.62 4.25
N GLY A 224 -15.36 1.62 4.82
CA GLY A 224 -15.63 1.07 6.15
C GLY A 224 -15.26 2.00 7.31
N VAL A 225 -15.08 3.30 7.03
CA VAL A 225 -14.92 4.31 8.08
C VAL A 225 -16.29 4.61 8.70
N PRO A 226 -16.43 4.54 10.03
CA PRO A 226 -17.68 4.87 10.72
C PRO A 226 -17.98 6.38 10.64
N LEU A 227 -18.93 6.79 9.80
CA LEU A 227 -19.27 8.20 9.58
C LEU A 227 -19.77 8.90 10.85
N GLU A 228 -20.39 8.18 11.78
CA GLU A 228 -20.80 8.73 13.07
C GLU A 228 -19.59 9.24 13.88
N ARG A 229 -18.43 8.61 13.74
CA ARG A 229 -17.17 9.06 14.38
C ARG A 229 -16.62 10.30 13.70
N VAL A 230 -16.75 10.40 12.38
CA VAL A 230 -16.39 11.60 11.62
C VAL A 230 -17.31 12.76 12.01
N HIS A 231 -18.62 12.52 12.09
CA HIS A 231 -19.62 13.51 12.49
C HIS A 231 -19.42 14.01 13.92
N ALA A 232 -19.00 13.15 14.84
CA ALA A 232 -18.68 13.53 16.23
C ALA A 232 -17.54 14.55 16.34
N LEU A 233 -16.72 14.75 15.29
CA LEU A 233 -15.70 15.80 15.25
C LEU A 233 -16.30 17.20 14.97
N GLY A 234 -17.58 17.27 14.63
CA GLY A 234 -18.27 18.52 14.27
C GLY A 234 -18.15 18.86 12.78
N VAL A 235 -17.91 17.86 11.93
CA VAL A 235 -17.92 18.01 10.46
C VAL A 235 -18.96 17.09 9.84
N GLY A 236 -19.57 17.49 8.74
CA GLY A 236 -20.55 16.66 8.04
C GLY A 236 -21.04 17.35 6.78
N GLU A 237 -22.32 17.14 6.45
CA GLU A 237 -22.94 17.67 5.24
C GLU A 237 -22.85 19.20 5.12
N GLN A 238 -22.91 19.92 6.26
CA GLN A 238 -22.80 21.38 6.29
C GLN A 238 -21.46 21.90 5.73
N GLN A 239 -20.38 21.12 5.90
CA GLN A 239 -19.06 21.41 5.35
C GLN A 239 -18.82 20.70 4.01
N GLY A 240 -19.79 19.93 3.50
CA GLY A 240 -19.62 19.07 2.33
C GLY A 240 -19.17 19.82 1.07
N GLY A 241 -19.60 21.07 0.90
CA GLY A 241 -19.20 21.93 -0.22
C GLY A 241 -17.81 22.59 -0.08
N GLN A 242 -17.15 22.45 1.07
CA GLN A 242 -15.85 23.06 1.30
C GLN A 242 -14.72 22.13 0.83
N PRO A 243 -13.58 22.69 0.37
CA PRO A 243 -12.37 21.92 0.13
C PRO A 243 -11.89 21.18 1.39
N TYR A 244 -11.42 19.93 1.24
CA TYR A 244 -10.95 19.13 2.39
C TYR A 244 -9.87 19.84 3.23
N ALA A 245 -8.89 20.49 2.59
CA ALA A 245 -7.86 21.24 3.32
C ALA A 245 -8.43 22.44 4.11
N GLU A 246 -9.52 23.05 3.66
CA GLU A 246 -10.20 24.11 4.41
C GLU A 246 -10.96 23.54 5.61
N VAL A 247 -11.64 22.40 5.43
CA VAL A 247 -12.31 21.69 6.53
C VAL A 247 -11.30 21.34 7.63
N LEU A 248 -10.15 20.75 7.27
CA LEU A 248 -9.08 20.44 8.23
C LEU A 248 -8.59 21.68 8.98
N ARG A 249 -8.40 22.80 8.28
CA ARG A 249 -7.94 24.07 8.86
C ARG A 249 -8.99 24.77 9.73
N SER A 250 -10.27 24.51 9.48
CA SER A 250 -11.37 25.10 10.27
C SER A 250 -11.55 24.44 11.64
N LEU A 251 -11.01 23.24 11.83
CA LEU A 251 -11.10 22.49 13.08
C LEU A 251 -9.99 22.87 14.07
N PRO A 252 -10.25 22.77 15.39
CA PRO A 252 -9.18 22.72 16.38
C PRO A 252 -8.21 21.59 16.05
N GLY A 253 -6.91 21.79 16.25
CA GLY A 253 -5.87 20.86 15.79
C GLY A 253 -6.07 19.42 16.27
N ASP A 254 -6.53 19.24 17.50
CA ASP A 254 -6.85 17.93 18.07
C ASP A 254 -7.94 17.18 17.28
N ARG A 255 -8.98 17.89 16.81
CA ARG A 255 -10.04 17.31 15.97
C ARG A 255 -9.60 17.16 14.52
N GLY A 256 -8.81 18.11 14.01
CA GLY A 256 -8.24 18.05 12.68
C GLY A 256 -7.37 16.81 12.47
N VAL A 257 -6.50 16.47 13.43
CA VAL A 257 -5.66 15.27 13.34
C VAL A 257 -6.48 13.97 13.46
N GLN A 258 -7.57 13.99 14.24
CA GLN A 258 -8.50 12.85 14.32
C GLN A 258 -9.27 12.66 12.99
N LEU A 259 -9.66 13.75 12.32
CA LEU A 259 -10.27 13.68 10.98
C LEU A 259 -9.26 13.13 9.95
N GLU A 260 -8.00 13.56 10.02
CA GLU A 260 -6.95 13.00 9.15
C GLU A 260 -6.72 11.51 9.41
N PHE A 261 -6.82 11.04 10.66
CA PHE A 261 -6.77 9.61 10.96
C PHE A 261 -7.86 8.85 10.19
N TRP A 262 -9.12 9.25 10.32
CA TRP A 262 -10.23 8.55 9.65
C TRP A 262 -10.09 8.52 8.13
N ARG A 263 -9.65 9.64 7.53
CA ARG A 263 -9.35 9.71 6.09
C ARG A 263 -8.17 8.81 5.71
N SER A 264 -7.20 8.63 6.59
CA SER A 264 -6.01 7.80 6.37
C SER A 264 -6.23 6.32 6.65
N ALA A 265 -7.22 5.97 7.48
CA ALA A 265 -7.36 4.62 8.02
C ALA A 265 -7.44 3.55 6.92
N PRO A 266 -8.24 3.68 5.84
CA PRO A 266 -8.28 2.68 4.78
C PRO A 266 -6.91 2.39 4.14
N ASP A 267 -6.13 3.44 3.87
CA ASP A 267 -4.79 3.35 3.28
C ASP A 267 -3.79 2.67 4.23
N LEU A 268 -3.85 2.99 5.52
CA LEU A 268 -3.00 2.38 6.55
C LEU A 268 -3.32 0.90 6.71
N TYR A 269 -4.60 0.55 6.76
CA TYR A 269 -5.06 -0.84 6.80
C TYR A 269 -4.63 -1.63 5.57
N ALA A 270 -4.79 -1.06 4.37
CA ALA A 270 -4.36 -1.70 3.13
C ALA A 270 -2.85 -1.96 3.09
N MET A 271 -2.03 -1.01 3.54
CA MET A 271 -0.59 -1.20 3.69
C MET A 271 -0.28 -2.31 4.71
N THR A 272 -0.88 -2.29 5.90
CA THR A 272 -0.58 -3.28 6.93
C THR A 272 -0.97 -4.69 6.49
N ARG A 273 -2.11 -4.87 5.81
CA ARG A 273 -2.48 -6.17 5.22
C ARG A 273 -1.46 -6.67 4.20
N GLN A 274 -0.86 -5.77 3.42
CA GLN A 274 0.18 -6.14 2.47
C GLN A 274 1.44 -6.60 3.15
N GLU A 275 1.85 -5.92 4.21
CA GLU A 275 3.01 -6.35 4.97
C GLU A 275 2.80 -7.73 5.58
N LEU A 276 1.62 -7.96 6.17
CA LEU A 276 1.24 -9.27 6.70
C LEU A 276 1.20 -10.35 5.61
N ALA A 277 0.89 -10.02 4.35
CA ALA A 277 1.02 -10.96 3.24
C ALA A 277 2.50 -11.16 2.86
N PHE A 278 3.25 -10.08 2.73
CA PHE A 278 4.60 -10.09 2.18
C PHE A 278 5.62 -10.75 3.09
N VAL A 279 5.46 -10.69 4.41
CA VAL A 279 6.39 -11.32 5.36
C VAL A 279 6.50 -12.83 5.16
N HIS A 280 5.49 -13.46 4.56
CA HIS A 280 5.51 -14.89 4.21
C HIS A 280 6.17 -15.18 2.85
N HIS A 281 6.64 -14.15 2.14
CA HIS A 281 7.38 -14.29 0.88
C HIS A 281 8.88 -14.40 1.18
N GLY A 282 9.53 -15.47 0.71
CA GLY A 282 10.93 -15.79 1.08
C GLY A 282 12.01 -14.77 0.68
N THR A 283 11.66 -13.71 -0.04
CA THR A 283 12.56 -12.65 -0.53
C THR A 283 12.05 -11.25 -0.14
N HIS A 284 11.20 -11.16 0.89
CA HIS A 284 10.66 -9.91 1.41
C HIS A 284 11.71 -9.11 2.19
N MET A 285 11.69 -7.80 1.98
CA MET A 285 12.40 -6.81 2.77
C MET A 285 11.44 -5.68 3.14
N GLN A 286 11.22 -5.51 4.44
CA GLN A 286 10.57 -4.32 4.97
C GLN A 286 11.57 -3.17 5.09
N ILE A 287 11.21 -1.99 4.59
CA ILE A 287 11.95 -0.74 4.80
C ILE A 287 11.04 0.22 5.56
N ARG A 288 11.46 0.63 6.76
CA ARG A 288 10.72 1.58 7.58
C ARG A 288 11.17 3.00 7.29
N PHE A 289 10.21 3.91 7.09
CA PHE A 289 10.49 5.34 6.92
C PHE A 289 11.37 5.89 8.05
N GLU A 290 11.05 5.54 9.29
CA GLU A 290 11.74 6.03 10.48
C GLU A 290 13.21 5.57 10.52
N ASP A 291 13.51 4.36 10.05
CA ASP A 291 14.88 3.85 9.96
C ASP A 291 15.67 4.59 8.88
N VAL A 292 15.04 4.89 7.74
CA VAL A 292 15.64 5.72 6.68
C VAL A 292 15.96 7.12 7.20
N MET A 293 15.08 7.72 7.99
CA MET A 293 15.29 9.05 8.57
C MET A 293 16.33 9.06 9.70
N GLY A 294 16.43 7.98 10.47
CA GLY A 294 17.37 7.85 11.59
C GLY A 294 18.77 7.42 11.16
N SER A 295 18.87 6.55 10.16
CA SER A 295 20.12 5.98 9.65
C SER A 295 20.01 5.64 8.16
N TYR A 296 19.96 6.69 7.33
CA TYR A 296 19.78 6.58 5.87
C TYR A 296 20.74 5.58 5.23
N ASN A 297 22.04 5.76 5.45
CA ASN A 297 23.06 4.93 4.83
C ASN A 297 22.93 3.47 5.26
N ALA A 298 22.76 3.20 6.55
CA ALA A 298 22.63 1.82 7.03
C ALA A 298 21.40 1.12 6.45
N THR A 299 20.27 1.85 6.37
CA THR A 299 19.00 1.29 5.88
C THR A 299 19.06 0.97 4.39
N TRP A 300 19.47 1.93 3.56
CA TRP A 300 19.52 1.71 2.11
C TRP A 300 20.67 0.82 1.68
N ARG A 301 21.83 0.87 2.36
CA ARG A 301 22.95 -0.01 2.04
C ARG A 301 22.58 -1.49 2.16
N ARG A 302 21.75 -1.87 3.15
CA ARG A 302 21.20 -3.24 3.24
C ARG A 302 20.43 -3.66 1.98
N PHE A 303 19.57 -2.79 1.45
CA PHE A 303 18.89 -3.03 0.18
C PHE A 303 19.90 -3.21 -0.96
N VAL A 304 20.86 -2.30 -1.08
CA VAL A 304 21.79 -2.31 -2.21
C VAL A 304 22.70 -3.53 -2.15
N GLN A 305 23.20 -3.90 -0.97
CA GLN A 305 24.00 -5.10 -0.76
C GLN A 305 23.25 -6.38 -1.12
N GLN A 306 21.95 -6.44 -0.83
CA GLN A 306 21.15 -7.61 -1.14
C GLN A 306 20.85 -7.76 -2.65
N PHE A 307 20.61 -6.65 -3.35
CA PHE A 307 20.09 -6.72 -4.73
C PHE A 307 21.03 -6.19 -5.82
N TYR A 308 21.98 -5.32 -5.48
CA TYR A 308 22.92 -4.65 -6.40
C TYR A 308 24.31 -4.41 -5.76
N PRO A 309 24.97 -5.42 -5.14
CA PRO A 309 26.20 -5.21 -4.37
C PRO A 309 27.36 -4.63 -5.20
N GLN A 310 27.39 -4.93 -6.50
CA GLN A 310 28.41 -4.43 -7.44
C GLN A 310 28.38 -2.91 -7.62
N ASP A 311 27.23 -2.28 -7.37
CA ASP A 311 26.96 -0.89 -7.65
C ASP A 311 26.73 -0.08 -6.36
N GLU A 312 27.11 -0.64 -5.19
CA GLU A 312 26.76 -0.12 -3.86
C GLU A 312 27.07 1.36 -3.68
N GLU A 313 28.35 1.73 -3.74
CA GLU A 313 28.79 3.10 -3.45
C GLU A 313 28.23 4.10 -4.47
N ALA A 314 28.13 3.71 -5.75
CA ALA A 314 27.60 4.57 -6.80
C ALA A 314 26.08 4.81 -6.65
N ILE A 315 25.31 3.77 -6.31
CA ILE A 315 23.86 3.89 -6.03
C ILE A 315 23.64 4.76 -4.80
N MET A 316 24.40 4.52 -3.73
CA MET A 316 24.28 5.28 -2.48
C MET A 316 24.59 6.77 -2.70
N HIS A 317 25.64 7.08 -3.46
CA HIS A 317 25.98 8.45 -3.80
C HIS A 317 24.89 9.15 -4.62
N GLU A 318 24.38 8.51 -5.68
CA GLU A 318 23.31 9.06 -6.52
C GLU A 318 21.99 9.23 -5.74
N ALA A 319 21.65 8.29 -4.86
CA ALA A 319 20.44 8.36 -4.04
C ALA A 319 20.47 9.54 -3.07
N GLN A 320 21.62 9.83 -2.48
CA GLN A 320 21.80 11.02 -1.64
C GLN A 320 21.61 12.31 -2.43
N GLN A 321 22.07 12.41 -3.68
CA GLN A 321 21.84 13.64 -4.46
C GLN A 321 20.36 13.87 -4.78
N CYS A 322 19.60 12.78 -4.93
CA CYS A 322 18.22 12.84 -5.37
C CYS A 322 17.22 13.05 -4.20
N ASP A 323 17.48 12.53 -2.99
CA ASP A 323 16.58 12.67 -1.84
C ASP A 323 17.24 13.47 -0.72
N LEU A 324 17.22 14.78 -0.91
CA LEU A 324 17.78 15.74 0.03
C LEU A 324 17.03 15.78 1.37
N THR A 325 15.87 15.14 1.48
CA THR A 325 15.04 15.20 2.69
C THR A 325 15.38 14.14 3.74
N SER A 326 16.21 13.16 3.38
CA SER A 326 16.33 11.93 4.17
C SER A 326 17.70 11.72 4.82
N TRP A 327 18.74 12.40 4.36
CA TRP A 327 20.11 12.27 4.91
C TRP A 327 20.74 13.60 5.33
N ASP A 328 20.19 14.74 4.92
CA ASP A 328 20.71 16.08 5.26
C ASP A 328 19.66 16.88 6.04
N LYS A 329 19.90 17.05 7.35
CA LYS A 329 19.00 17.78 8.25
C LYS A 329 18.83 19.25 7.86
N ASN A 330 19.83 19.89 7.27
CA ASN A 330 19.76 21.28 6.84
C ASN A 330 18.90 21.42 5.59
N LYS A 331 19.05 20.52 4.62
CA LYS A 331 18.20 20.48 3.42
C LYS A 331 16.76 20.07 3.75
N LEU A 332 16.57 19.19 4.73
CA LEU A 332 15.24 18.87 5.24
C LEU A 332 14.54 20.13 5.75
N ARG A 333 15.20 20.95 6.60
CA ARG A 333 14.63 22.22 7.11
C ARG A 333 14.13 23.14 5.99
N GLY A 334 14.86 23.25 4.88
CA GLY A 334 14.48 24.08 3.73
C GLY A 334 13.47 23.44 2.75
N SER A 335 13.15 22.17 2.89
CA SER A 335 12.23 21.47 1.99
C SER A 335 10.76 21.89 2.20
N ARG A 336 9.92 21.78 1.16
CA ARG A 336 8.46 21.93 1.29
C ARG A 336 7.76 20.64 1.73
N HIS A 337 8.46 19.52 1.76
CA HIS A 337 7.90 18.26 2.28
C HIS A 337 7.77 18.34 3.79
N VAL A 338 6.56 18.29 4.31
CA VAL A 338 6.31 18.28 5.75
C VAL A 338 6.53 16.87 6.28
N THR A 339 7.50 16.73 7.17
CA THR A 339 7.74 15.51 7.93
C THR A 339 7.58 15.85 9.41
N THR A 340 7.26 14.85 10.24
CA THR A 340 7.12 15.07 11.69
C THR A 340 8.35 15.71 12.32
N SER A 341 9.54 15.52 11.74
CA SER A 341 10.80 16.08 12.23
C SER A 341 10.97 17.59 11.98
N LYS A 342 10.01 18.25 11.31
CA LYS A 342 9.99 19.72 11.12
C LYS A 342 9.23 20.47 12.19
N HIS A 343 8.46 19.75 12.99
CA HIS A 343 7.67 20.27 14.08
C HIS A 343 8.38 20.01 15.39
N SER A 344 8.08 20.80 16.42
CA SER A 344 8.68 20.59 17.73
C SER A 344 8.22 19.24 18.31
N PRO A 345 9.03 18.59 19.16
CA PRO A 345 8.59 17.39 19.88
C PRO A 345 7.27 17.62 20.63
N GLU A 346 7.07 18.79 21.21
CA GLU A 346 5.88 19.17 21.97
C GLU A 346 4.63 19.23 21.07
N GLU A 347 4.73 19.82 19.88
CA GLU A 347 3.63 19.85 18.90
C GLU A 347 3.24 18.43 18.46
N LYS A 348 4.25 17.59 18.23
CA LYS A 348 4.04 16.18 17.88
C LYS A 348 3.34 15.43 19.01
N GLU A 349 3.82 15.57 20.24
CA GLU A 349 3.25 14.94 21.43
C GLU A 349 1.83 15.41 21.70
N GLN A 350 1.52 16.69 21.46
CA GLN A 350 0.15 17.20 21.55
C GLN A 350 -0.78 16.47 20.60
N LEU A 351 -0.44 16.40 19.30
CA LEU A 351 -1.29 15.71 18.33
C LEU A 351 -1.39 14.20 18.59
N GLN A 352 -0.30 13.56 19.01
CA GLN A 352 -0.33 12.14 19.38
C GLN A 352 -1.18 11.88 20.62
N ARG A 353 -1.19 12.79 21.61
CA ARG A 353 -2.13 12.73 22.74
C ARG A 353 -3.58 12.92 22.29
N ALA A 354 -3.85 13.83 21.36
CA ALA A 354 -5.19 14.01 20.79
C ALA A 354 -5.69 12.73 20.09
N LEU A 355 -4.84 12.05 19.32
CA LEU A 355 -5.15 10.74 18.73
C LEU A 355 -5.38 9.67 19.79
N ALA A 356 -4.52 9.61 20.81
CA ALA A 356 -4.60 8.62 21.89
C ALA A 356 -5.80 8.84 22.84
N GLY A 357 -6.33 10.06 22.91
CA GLY A 357 -7.50 10.41 23.72
C GLY A 357 -8.81 9.79 23.21
N GLN A 358 -8.88 9.44 21.92
CA GLN A 358 -10.00 8.71 21.33
C GLN A 358 -9.71 7.21 21.36
N ILE A 359 -10.50 6.47 22.13
CA ILE A 359 -10.21 5.05 22.44
C ILE A 359 -10.18 4.15 21.19
N ASP A 360 -11.07 4.42 20.23
CA ASP A 360 -11.19 3.75 18.96
C ASP A 360 -9.97 4.03 18.06
N ILE A 361 -9.63 5.31 17.85
CA ILE A 361 -8.45 5.72 17.07
C ILE A 361 -7.18 5.12 17.67
N ARG A 362 -7.02 5.22 18.99
CA ARG A 362 -5.89 4.62 19.71
C ARG A 362 -5.77 3.13 19.43
N TRP A 363 -6.88 2.39 19.54
CA TRP A 363 -6.90 0.94 19.30
C TRP A 363 -6.43 0.61 17.88
N HIS A 364 -6.98 1.29 16.87
CA HIS A 364 -6.58 1.13 15.47
C HIS A 364 -5.09 1.41 15.26
N LEU A 365 -4.59 2.54 15.75
CA LEU A 365 -3.19 2.93 15.56
C LEU A 365 -2.21 1.98 16.27
N CYS A 366 -2.58 1.47 17.45
CA CYS A 366 -1.78 0.46 18.16
C CYS A 366 -1.74 -0.86 17.39
N LEU A 367 -2.89 -1.36 16.95
CA LEU A 367 -2.99 -2.59 16.14
C LEU A 367 -2.14 -2.51 14.87
N LEU A 368 -2.26 -1.40 14.13
CA LEU A 368 -1.53 -1.20 12.88
C LEU A 368 -0.02 -1.07 13.12
N ALA A 369 0.40 -0.35 14.17
CA ALA A 369 1.82 -0.17 14.49
C ALA A 369 2.47 -1.50 14.91
N GLU A 370 1.80 -2.27 15.77
CA GLU A 370 2.23 -3.60 16.20
C GLU A 370 2.39 -4.54 14.99
N SER A 371 1.38 -4.59 14.11
CA SER A 371 1.39 -5.47 12.93
C SER A 371 2.49 -5.14 11.92
N LEU A 372 2.99 -3.90 11.92
CA LEU A 372 4.13 -3.47 11.11
C LEU A 372 5.48 -3.66 11.84
N GLY A 373 5.45 -4.16 13.07
CA GLY A 373 6.64 -4.42 13.90
C GLY A 373 7.26 -3.16 14.52
N TYR A 374 6.51 -2.06 14.66
CA TYR A 374 6.97 -0.90 15.43
C TYR A 374 6.87 -1.20 16.93
N PRO A 375 7.79 -0.65 17.75
CA PRO A 375 7.69 -0.74 19.20
C PRO A 375 6.34 -0.20 19.69
N PRO A 376 5.70 -0.83 20.69
CA PRO A 376 4.44 -0.36 21.22
C PRO A 376 4.61 1.06 21.77
N ALA A 377 3.73 1.97 21.36
CA ALA A 377 3.70 3.31 21.94
C ALA A 377 3.29 3.19 23.43
N ALA A 378 3.78 4.08 24.29
CA ALA A 378 3.45 4.06 25.72
C ALA A 378 1.93 4.15 26.00
N VAL A 379 1.17 4.72 25.07
CA VAL A 379 -0.29 4.83 25.13
C VAL A 379 -1.02 3.56 24.70
N CYS A 380 -0.32 2.61 24.07
CA CYS A 380 -0.92 1.34 23.66
C CYS A 380 -1.07 0.43 24.87
N PRO A 381 -2.19 -0.31 24.99
CA PRO A 381 -2.29 -1.35 26.01
C PRO A 381 -1.10 -2.28 25.82
N GLN A 382 -0.31 -2.48 26.87
CA GLN A 382 0.72 -3.50 26.84
C GLN A 382 -0.02 -4.82 26.61
N ALA A 383 0.32 -5.53 25.53
CA ALA A 383 -0.13 -6.91 25.38
C ALA A 383 0.27 -7.61 26.67
N ALA A 384 -0.72 -8.06 27.45
CA ALA A 384 -0.44 -8.79 28.67
C ALA A 384 0.46 -9.97 28.26
N ALA A 385 1.71 -9.96 28.69
CA ALA A 385 2.62 -11.07 28.55
C ALA A 385 2.04 -12.23 29.37
N GLY A 386 1.13 -13.00 28.78
CA GLY A 386 0.28 -13.90 29.55
C GLY A 386 -0.80 -14.60 28.72
N ALA A 387 -0.38 -15.36 27.72
CA ALA A 387 -1.15 -16.49 27.17
C ALA A 387 -0.26 -17.50 26.42
N ALA A 388 0.98 -17.69 26.88
CA ALA A 388 1.83 -18.82 26.50
C ALA A 388 2.12 -19.65 27.77
N ALA A 389 1.05 -20.16 28.36
CA ALA A 389 1.05 -21.24 29.34
C ALA A 389 -0.37 -21.82 29.30
N GLY A 390 -0.52 -22.92 28.56
CA GLY A 390 -1.78 -23.63 28.33
C GLY A 390 -1.59 -24.68 27.26
#